data_AF-A7IBJ4-F1
#
_entry.id   AF-A7IBJ4-F1
#
_cell.length_a   1.000
_cell.length_b   1.000
_cell.length_c   1.000
_cell.angle_alpha   90.00
_cell.angle_beta   90.00
_cell.angle_gamma   90.00
#
_symmetry.space_group_name_H-M   'P 1'
#
loop_
_entity.id
_entity.type
_entity.pdbx_description
1 polymer ?
#
loop_
_entity_poly.entity_id
_entity_poly.type
_entity_poly.pdbx_seq_one_letter_code
_entity_poly.pdbx_strand_id
1 'polypeptide(L)'
;MADMFVVTEENRDDMSRKAGIFLYSETKLWLEDARVHRTDGPAIVSPDGVEHWYVRGTEVTRGVKALFSENKWPLAKGLDTDEKRARFAAQFLG
;
A
#
# COMPACT_ATOMS: atom_id res chain seq x y z
N MET A 1 12.36 -3.33 6.04
CA MET A 1 11.70 -2.03 6.26
C MET A 1 11.55 -1.39 4.90
N ALA A 2 10.34 -0.95 4.55
CA ALA A 2 10.09 -0.32 3.26
C ALA A 2 10.53 1.15 3.27
N ASP A 3 11.20 1.58 2.21
CA ASP A 3 11.59 2.97 1.99
C ASP A 3 10.45 3.73 1.31
N MET A 4 10.18 4.95 1.79
CA MET A 4 9.15 5.82 1.23
C MET A 4 9.75 6.77 0.19
N PHE A 5 9.16 6.78 -0.99
CA PHE A 5 9.48 7.65 -2.11
C PHE A 5 8.29 8.55 -2.43
N VAL A 6 8.57 9.78 -2.80
CA VAL A 6 7.57 10.68 -3.39
C VAL A 6 7.80 10.71 -4.89
N VAL A 7 6.73 10.48 -5.65
CA VAL A 7 6.76 10.57 -7.11
C VAL A 7 6.85 12.04 -7.51
N THR A 8 7.81 12.36 -8.37
CA THR A 8 7.99 13.67 -9.00
C THR A 8 7.93 13.50 -10.51
N GLU A 9 7.86 14.60 -11.28
CA GLU A 9 7.95 14.51 -12.75
C GLU A 9 9.23 13.80 -13.20
N GLU A 10 10.34 13.99 -12.48
CA GLU A 10 11.66 13.48 -12.83
C GLU A 10 11.77 11.95 -12.66
N ASN A 11 11.09 11.39 -11.65
CA ASN A 11 11.17 9.96 -11.33
C ASN A 11 9.90 9.16 -11.70
N ARG A 12 8.84 9.83 -12.20
CA ARG A 12 7.53 9.23 -12.45
C ARG A 12 7.60 7.96 -13.26
N ASP A 13 8.34 7.97 -14.35
CA ASP A 13 8.43 6.85 -15.26
C ASP A 13 9.06 5.62 -14.60
N ASP A 14 10.13 5.81 -13.81
CA ASP A 14 10.78 4.73 -13.07
C ASP A 14 9.86 4.18 -11.96
N MET A 15 9.24 5.07 -11.19
CA MET A 15 8.32 4.69 -10.11
C MET A 15 7.07 3.97 -10.65
N SER A 16 6.53 4.44 -11.78
CA SER A 16 5.36 3.81 -12.43
C SER A 16 5.70 2.42 -12.98
N ARG A 17 6.91 2.23 -13.54
CA ARG A 17 7.39 0.89 -13.97
C ARG A 17 7.54 -0.06 -12.79
N LYS A 18 8.09 0.41 -11.67
CA LYS A 18 8.21 -0.39 -10.43
C LYS A 18 6.84 -0.76 -9.86
N ALA A 19 5.88 0.15 -9.94
CA ALA A 19 4.52 -0.08 -9.44
C ALA A 19 3.63 -0.88 -10.39
N GLY A 20 3.94 -0.92 -11.68
CA GLY A 20 3.10 -1.56 -12.70
C GLY A 20 1.82 -0.78 -13.02
N ILE A 21 1.70 0.46 -12.54
CA ILE A 21 0.58 1.38 -12.81
C ILE A 21 1.12 2.80 -13.00
N PHE A 22 0.37 3.65 -13.70
CA PHE A 22 0.72 5.06 -13.85
C PHE A 22 0.55 5.78 -12.52
N LEU A 23 1.60 6.46 -12.04
CA LEU A 23 1.57 7.23 -10.81
C LEU A 23 1.56 8.74 -11.11
N TYR A 24 0.77 9.49 -10.35
CA TYR A 24 0.77 10.95 -10.40
C TYR A 24 1.94 11.52 -9.59
N SER A 25 2.36 12.74 -9.89
CA SER A 25 3.25 13.49 -9.01
C SER A 25 2.64 13.62 -7.61
N GLU A 26 3.48 13.70 -6.60
CA GLU A 26 3.12 13.70 -5.17
C GLU A 26 2.54 12.38 -4.64
N THR A 27 2.42 11.34 -5.48
CA THR A 27 2.11 9.99 -5.00
C THR A 27 3.19 9.51 -4.05
N LYS A 28 2.80 9.01 -2.87
CA LYS A 28 3.71 8.33 -1.95
C LYS A 28 3.75 6.84 -2.30
N LEU A 29 4.95 6.30 -2.45
CA LEU A 29 5.21 4.91 -2.83
C LEU A 29 6.16 4.28 -1.82
N TRP A 30 5.85 3.07 -1.35
CA TRP A 30 6.71 2.31 -0.45
C TRP A 30 7.29 1.10 -1.18
N LEU A 31 8.62 0.97 -1.12
CA LEU A 31 9.37 -0.12 -1.76
C LEU A 31 10.19 -0.88 -0.72
N GLU A 32 10.20 -2.21 -0.82
CA GLU A 32 11.14 -3.09 -0.12
C GLU A 32 11.74 -4.06 -1.14
N ASP A 33 13.08 -4.21 -1.15
CA ASP A 33 13.81 -5.03 -2.12
C ASP A 33 13.40 -4.75 -3.59
N ALA A 34 13.28 -3.47 -3.93
CA ALA A 34 12.85 -2.97 -5.24
C ALA A 34 11.43 -3.40 -5.69
N ARG A 35 10.60 -3.92 -4.79
CA ARG A 35 9.20 -4.27 -5.03
C ARG A 35 8.28 -3.38 -4.22
N VAL A 36 7.10 -3.08 -4.75
CA VAL A 36 6.07 -2.35 -3.98
C VAL A 36 5.63 -3.19 -2.79
N HIS A 37 5.82 -2.66 -1.59
CA HIS A 37 5.57 -3.41 -0.37
C HIS A 37 5.39 -2.47 0.82
N ARG A 38 4.37 -2.75 1.63
CA ARG A 38 4.19 -2.17 2.95
C ARG A 38 3.31 -3.07 3.82
N THR A 39 3.65 -3.24 5.10
CA THR A 39 2.93 -4.15 6.03
C THR A 39 2.03 -3.42 7.03
N ASP A 40 2.22 -2.12 7.21
CA ASP A 40 1.55 -1.31 8.24
C ASP A 40 0.56 -0.30 7.64
N GLY A 41 0.35 -0.35 6.32
CA GLY A 41 -0.55 0.54 5.61
C GLY A 41 -0.46 0.40 4.08
N PRO A 42 -1.12 1.28 3.33
CA PRO A 42 -1.12 1.23 1.86
C PRO A 42 0.27 1.45 1.29
N ALA A 43 0.69 0.64 0.32
CA ALA A 43 1.99 0.79 -0.31
C ALA A 43 2.04 1.91 -1.37
N ILE A 44 0.87 2.41 -1.80
CA ILE A 44 0.74 3.57 -2.71
C ILE A 44 -0.38 4.46 -2.18
N VAL A 45 -0.13 5.75 -2.06
CA VAL A 45 -1.14 6.76 -1.71
C VAL A 45 -1.03 7.91 -2.70
N SER A 46 -2.06 8.10 -3.53
CA SER A 46 -2.13 9.18 -4.49
C SER A 46 -2.43 10.53 -3.83
N PRO A 47 -2.24 11.66 -4.54
CA PRO A 47 -2.49 13.00 -3.98
C PRO A 47 -3.94 13.25 -3.57
N ASP A 48 -4.89 12.61 -4.25
CA ASP A 48 -6.33 12.62 -3.95
C ASP A 48 -6.72 11.62 -2.84
N GLY A 49 -5.76 10.89 -2.28
CA GLY A 49 -5.96 9.99 -1.14
C GLY A 49 -6.43 8.58 -1.53
N VAL A 50 -6.35 8.20 -2.81
CA VAL A 50 -6.60 6.81 -3.21
C VAL A 50 -5.46 5.93 -2.72
N GLU A 51 -5.83 4.87 -2.01
CA GLU A 51 -4.91 3.93 -1.39
C GLU A 51 -4.87 2.61 -2.16
N HIS A 52 -3.67 2.16 -2.50
CA HIS A 52 -3.43 0.81 -2.97
C HIS A 52 -2.50 0.06 -2.01
N TRP A 53 -2.83 -1.21 -1.79
CA TRP A 53 -2.11 -2.07 -0.87
C TRP A 53 -1.32 -3.11 -1.65
N TYR A 54 -0.03 -3.23 -1.34
CA TYR A 54 0.84 -4.22 -1.94
C TYR A 54 1.71 -4.89 -0.90
N VAL A 55 1.90 -6.19 -1.06
CA VAL A 55 2.84 -6.99 -0.27
C VAL A 55 3.75 -7.75 -1.23
N ARG A 56 5.06 -7.49 -1.16
CA ARG A 56 6.09 -8.21 -1.92
C ARG A 56 5.81 -8.15 -3.44
N GLY A 57 5.31 -7.02 -3.93
CA GLY A 57 4.92 -6.80 -5.31
C GLY A 57 3.52 -7.31 -5.70
N THR A 58 2.79 -7.97 -4.79
CA THR A 58 1.43 -8.46 -5.05
C THR A 58 0.39 -7.45 -4.59
N GLU A 59 -0.52 -7.08 -5.49
CA GLU A 59 -1.65 -6.17 -5.21
C GLU A 59 -2.69 -6.89 -4.33
N VAL A 60 -3.01 -6.32 -3.17
CA VAL A 60 -3.93 -6.91 -2.18
C VAL A 60 -5.05 -5.96 -1.76
N THR A 61 -5.23 -4.81 -2.43
CA THR A 61 -6.21 -3.77 -2.08
C THR A 61 -7.62 -4.32 -1.90
N ARG A 62 -8.07 -5.18 -2.82
CA ARG A 62 -9.40 -5.79 -2.72
C ARG A 62 -9.53 -6.70 -1.49
N GLY A 63 -8.50 -7.49 -1.19
CA GLY A 63 -8.46 -8.35 -0.01
C GLY A 63 -8.50 -7.54 1.28
N VAL A 64 -7.73 -6.44 1.34
CA VAL A 64 -7.73 -5.54 2.50
C VAL A 64 -9.11 -4.89 2.69
N LYS A 65 -9.75 -4.42 1.62
CA LYS A 65 -11.11 -3.87 1.69
C LYS A 65 -12.12 -4.91 2.19
N ALA A 66 -12.00 -6.16 1.75
CA ALA A 66 -12.82 -7.27 2.25
C ALA A 66 -12.59 -7.52 3.75
N LEU A 67 -11.33 -7.61 4.19
CA LEU A 67 -10.96 -7.78 5.61
C LEU A 67 -11.61 -6.69 6.48
N PHE A 68 -11.52 -5.42 6.08
CA PHE A 68 -12.14 -4.32 6.84
C PHE A 68 -13.66 -4.42 6.85
N SER A 69 -14.26 -4.77 5.71
CA SER A 69 -15.72 -4.92 5.62
C SER A 69 -16.24 -6.07 6.49
N GLU A 70 -15.56 -7.23 6.48
CA GLU A 70 -15.92 -8.42 7.25
C GLU A 70 -15.85 -8.16 8.76
N ASN A 71 -14.85 -7.41 9.20
CA ASN A 71 -14.66 -7.06 10.60
C ASN A 71 -15.41 -5.77 11.00
N LYS A 72 -16.19 -5.17 10.09
CA LYS A 72 -16.93 -3.91 10.29
C LYS A 72 -16.03 -2.76 10.77
N TRP A 73 -14.81 -2.70 10.26
CA TRP A 73 -13.84 -1.66 10.59
C TRP A 73 -13.93 -0.48 9.62
N PRO A 74 -13.83 0.77 10.11
CA PRO A 74 -13.75 1.94 9.24
C PRO A 74 -12.40 1.99 8.52
N LEU A 75 -12.42 2.09 7.18
CA LEU A 75 -11.21 2.18 6.35
C LEU A 75 -10.29 3.34 6.77
N ALA A 76 -10.87 4.48 7.14
CA ALA A 76 -10.13 5.67 7.58
C ALA A 76 -9.26 5.47 8.83
N LYS A 77 -9.49 4.39 9.60
CA LYS A 77 -8.65 4.05 10.77
C LYS A 77 -7.42 3.22 10.40
N GLY A 78 -7.35 2.69 9.17
CA GLY A 78 -6.23 1.85 8.75
C GLY A 78 -5.93 0.72 9.74
N LEU A 79 -4.65 0.32 9.83
CA LEU A 79 -4.15 -0.69 10.77
C LEU A 79 -3.67 -0.05 12.08
N ASP A 80 -4.50 0.79 12.71
CA ASP A 80 -4.18 1.55 13.93
C ASP A 80 -4.04 0.68 15.20
N THR A 81 -4.63 -0.50 15.25
CA THR A 81 -4.55 -1.42 16.40
C THR A 81 -3.73 -2.68 16.11
N ASP A 82 -3.22 -3.33 17.17
CA ASP A 82 -2.51 -4.61 17.06
C ASP A 82 -3.39 -5.73 16.52
N GLU A 83 -4.68 -5.74 16.86
CA GLU A 83 -5.64 -6.70 16.30
C GLU A 83 -5.70 -6.60 14.78
N LYS A 84 -5.83 -5.38 14.25
CA LYS A 84 -5.91 -5.15 12.81
C LYS A 84 -4.61 -5.57 12.11
N ARG A 85 -3.47 -5.18 12.68
CA ARG A 85 -2.14 -5.58 12.18
C ARG A 85 -1.97 -7.09 12.18
N ALA A 86 -2.39 -7.78 13.26
CA ALA A 86 -2.31 -9.23 13.36
C ALA A 86 -3.19 -9.94 12.33
N ARG A 87 -4.43 -9.48 12.11
CA ARG A 87 -5.30 -10.07 11.08
C ARG A 87 -4.78 -9.84 9.66
N PHE A 88 -4.30 -8.62 9.38
CA PHE A 88 -3.64 -8.33 8.11
C PHE A 88 -2.43 -9.25 7.89
N ALA A 89 -1.56 -9.38 8.90
CA ALA A 89 -0.39 -10.25 8.83
C ALA A 89 -0.76 -11.71 8.56
N ALA A 90 -1.74 -12.24 9.30
CA ALA A 90 -2.21 -13.62 9.14
C ALA A 90 -2.77 -13.91 7.73
N GLN A 91 -3.36 -12.91 7.06
CA GLN A 91 -3.98 -13.09 5.76
C GLN A 91 -3.04 -12.79 4.58
N PHE A 92 -2.11 -11.84 4.73
CA PHE A 92 -1.36 -11.29 3.60
C PHE A 92 0.17 -11.44 3.72
N LEU A 93 0.73 -11.77 4.89
CA LEU A 93 2.19 -11.85 5.11
C LEU A 93 2.73 -13.27 5.26
N GLY A 94 1.93 -14.28 4.88
CA GLY A 94 2.28 -15.70 4.92
C GLY A 94 3.59 -16.08 4.22
#